data_AF-A0A067E746-F1
#
_entry.id   AF-A0A067E746-F1
#
_cell.length_a   1.000
_cell.length_b   1.000
_cell.length_c   1.000
_cell.angle_alpha   90.00
_cell.angle_beta   90.00
_cell.angle_gamma   90.00
#
_symmetry.space_group_name_H-M   'P 1'
#
loop_
_entity.id
_entity.type
_entity.pdbx_description
1 polymer ?
#
loop_
_entity_poly.entity_id
_entity_poly.type
_entity_poly.pdbx_seq_one_letter_code
_entity_poly.pdbx_strand_id
1 'polypeptide(L)'
;MNALIWYSWLGGIIIGTMVGANMVLEEHCKAGPRNVVITGSTRGLGKALAREFLLSGDRVVVASRSSESVRMTVTELEENLKEGMMAAGGSSKKNLVHAKVAGIACDVCEPADVQKLSNFAVNEFGSIDIWINNAGTNKGFKPLLQFTNEEIEQIVSTNLVGSILCTREAMRVMRDQPKGGHIFNMDGAGSGGSSTPLTAVYGSTKCGLRQLQASLFKESKRSKVGVHTASPGMVLTDLLLSGSTIQNKQMFNIICELPETVARTLVPRIRVVKGSGKAINYLTPPRILLALVTAWLRRGRWFDDQGRALYAAEADRIRNWAENRARFSFTDAMEMYTENTWVSVFSLSVVCAFIILSSTGSNTFPGT
;
A
#
# COMPACT_ATOMS: atom_id res chain seq x y z
N MET A 1 -2.88 -32.18 27.02
CA MET A 1 -3.71 -32.02 25.81
C MET A 1 -3.79 -30.56 25.33
N ASN A 2 -4.06 -29.57 26.21
CA ASN A 2 -4.18 -28.15 25.83
C ASN A 2 -2.93 -27.52 25.18
N ALA A 3 -1.72 -27.83 25.65
CA ALA A 3 -0.48 -27.27 25.07
C ALA A 3 -0.21 -27.81 23.65
N LEU A 4 -0.45 -29.10 23.39
CA LEU A 4 -0.21 -29.73 22.10
C LEU A 4 -1.15 -29.18 21.01
N ILE A 5 -2.41 -28.91 21.37
CA ILE A 5 -3.39 -28.25 20.52
C ILE A 5 -2.95 -26.81 20.20
N TRP A 6 -2.39 -26.10 21.19
CA TRP A 6 -1.85 -24.75 21.02
C TRP A 6 -0.65 -24.71 20.06
N TYR A 7 0.30 -25.65 20.20
CA TYR A 7 1.45 -25.75 19.30
C TYR A 7 1.06 -26.18 17.88
N SER A 8 0.10 -27.10 17.75
CA SER A 8 -0.45 -27.50 16.43
C SER A 8 -1.18 -26.33 15.76
N TRP A 9 -1.88 -25.51 16.53
CA TRP A 9 -2.58 -24.32 16.04
C TRP A 9 -1.61 -23.23 15.59
N LEU A 10 -0.59 -22.94 16.41
CA LEU A 10 0.48 -22.00 16.07
C LEU A 10 1.26 -22.48 14.83
N GLY A 11 1.57 -23.77 14.76
CA GLY A 11 2.24 -24.40 13.63
C GLY A 11 1.41 -24.31 12.34
N GLY A 12 0.10 -24.57 12.41
CA GLY A 12 -0.80 -24.45 11.26
C GLY A 12 -0.92 -23.01 10.73
N ILE A 13 -0.94 -22.01 11.62
CA ILE A 13 -0.92 -20.59 11.24
C ILE A 13 0.39 -20.25 10.54
N ILE A 14 1.54 -20.61 11.14
CA ILE A 14 2.85 -20.32 10.56
C ILE A 14 2.98 -20.97 9.18
N ILE A 15 2.66 -22.26 9.05
CA ILE A 15 2.74 -22.98 7.77
C ILE A 15 1.78 -22.37 6.73
N GLY A 16 0.53 -22.06 7.11
CA GLY A 16 -0.44 -21.43 6.22
C GLY A 16 0.02 -20.04 5.73
N THR A 17 0.67 -19.25 6.59
CA THR A 17 1.26 -17.96 6.21
C THR A 17 2.46 -18.13 5.29
N MET A 18 3.32 -19.13 5.53
CA MET A 18 4.48 -19.43 4.68
C MET A 18 4.06 -19.85 3.27
N VAL A 19 3.06 -20.73 3.15
CA VAL A 19 2.56 -21.19 1.84
C VAL A 19 1.95 -20.03 1.06
N GLY A 20 1.12 -19.20 1.69
CA GLY A 20 0.50 -18.04 1.04
C GLY A 20 1.51 -16.97 0.59
N ALA A 21 2.52 -16.68 1.42
CA ALA A 21 3.62 -15.77 1.05
C ALA A 21 4.41 -16.30 -0.15
N ASN A 22 4.73 -17.60 -0.14
CA ASN A 22 5.43 -18.24 -1.25
C ASN A 22 4.61 -18.19 -2.55
N MET A 23 3.28 -18.36 -2.49
CA MET A 23 2.40 -18.22 -3.66
C MET A 23 2.38 -16.80 -4.25
N VAL A 24 2.29 -15.76 -3.41
CA VAL A 24 2.33 -14.36 -3.88
C VAL A 24 3.67 -14.04 -4.51
N LEU A 25 4.77 -14.51 -3.91
CA LEU A 25 6.12 -14.34 -4.45
C LEU A 25 6.29 -15.08 -5.77
N GLU A 26 5.81 -16.32 -5.87
CA GLU A 26 5.82 -17.07 -7.13
C GLU A 26 5.01 -16.37 -8.23
N GLU A 27 3.78 -15.93 -7.93
CA GLU A 27 2.97 -15.20 -8.91
C GLU A 27 3.63 -13.86 -9.29
N HIS A 28 4.24 -13.16 -8.34
CA HIS A 28 4.97 -11.92 -8.58
C HIS A 28 6.20 -12.14 -9.47
N CYS A 29 6.96 -13.21 -9.24
CA CYS A 29 8.10 -13.59 -10.07
C CYS A 29 7.69 -14.05 -11.46
N LYS A 30 6.50 -14.67 -11.60
CA LYS A 30 5.93 -15.11 -12.89
C LYS A 30 5.22 -13.98 -13.64
N ALA A 31 4.79 -12.92 -12.95
CA ALA A 31 4.11 -11.80 -13.55
C ALA A 31 5.08 -10.99 -14.43
N GLY A 32 4.73 -10.88 -15.72
CA GLY A 32 5.44 -10.01 -16.65
C GLY A 32 5.34 -8.52 -16.27
N PRO A 33 6.06 -7.65 -17.00
CA PRO A 33 6.08 -6.22 -16.72
C PRO A 33 4.68 -5.59 -16.79
N ARG A 34 4.37 -4.72 -15.83
CA ARG A 34 3.13 -3.95 -15.75
C ARG A 34 3.33 -2.50 -16.19
N ASN A 35 2.27 -1.89 -16.72
CA ASN A 35 2.20 -0.47 -16.99
C ASN A 35 1.46 0.25 -15.86
N VAL A 36 2.17 1.08 -15.11
CA VAL A 36 1.69 1.66 -13.86
C VAL A 36 1.66 3.18 -13.97
N VAL A 37 0.53 3.78 -13.60
CA VAL A 37 0.40 5.24 -13.42
C VAL A 37 0.25 5.54 -11.95
N ILE A 38 1.04 6.46 -11.40
CA ILE A 38 0.97 6.85 -9.99
C ILE A 38 0.85 8.36 -9.86
N THR A 39 -0.23 8.84 -9.27
CA THR A 39 -0.42 10.27 -8.98
C THR A 39 0.27 10.66 -7.67
N GLY A 40 0.79 11.88 -7.57
CA GLY A 40 1.48 12.36 -6.37
C GLY A 40 2.78 11.61 -6.07
N SER A 41 3.53 11.22 -7.11
CA SER A 41 4.65 10.27 -7.02
C SER A 41 6.04 10.90 -7.02
N THR A 42 6.15 12.20 -6.78
CA THR A 42 7.43 12.92 -6.74
C THR A 42 8.03 13.04 -5.34
N ARG A 43 7.35 12.50 -4.32
CA ARG A 43 7.83 12.44 -2.91
C ARG A 43 7.10 11.36 -2.12
N GLY A 44 7.63 11.06 -0.93
CA GLY A 44 7.00 10.19 0.06
C GLY A 44 6.63 8.81 -0.49
N LEU A 45 5.46 8.31 -0.10
CA LEU A 45 4.99 6.98 -0.48
C LEU A 45 4.86 6.80 -2.00
N GLY A 46 4.37 7.80 -2.73
CA GLY A 46 4.19 7.71 -4.18
C GLY A 46 5.51 7.48 -4.93
N LYS A 47 6.59 8.16 -4.49
CA LYS A 47 7.94 7.95 -5.06
C LYS A 47 8.48 6.56 -4.69
N ALA A 48 8.29 6.13 -3.44
CA ALA A 48 8.69 4.80 -3.00
C ALA A 48 7.97 3.68 -3.78
N LEU A 49 6.66 3.82 -4.02
CA LEU A 49 5.90 2.90 -4.87
C LEU A 49 6.47 2.87 -6.29
N ALA A 50 6.71 4.03 -6.92
CA ALA A 50 7.28 4.10 -8.26
C ALA A 50 8.62 3.36 -8.36
N ARG A 51 9.52 3.58 -7.38
CA ARG A 51 10.81 2.89 -7.27
C ARG A 51 10.63 1.38 -7.17
N GLU A 52 9.71 0.89 -6.34
CA GLU A 52 9.49 -0.55 -6.17
C GLU A 52 8.85 -1.24 -7.38
N PHE A 53 7.95 -0.55 -8.11
CA PHE A 53 7.42 -1.06 -9.39
C PHE A 53 8.54 -1.15 -10.44
N LEU A 54 9.35 -0.10 -10.61
CA LEU A 54 10.48 -0.12 -11.54
C LEU A 54 11.45 -1.27 -11.25
N LEU A 55 11.75 -1.49 -9.98
CA LEU A 55 12.66 -2.55 -9.57
C LEU A 55 12.03 -3.96 -9.63
N SER A 56 10.71 -4.04 -9.80
CA SER A 56 10.01 -5.27 -10.16
C SER A 56 10.01 -5.53 -11.68
N GLY A 57 10.63 -4.64 -12.47
CA GLY A 57 10.68 -4.71 -13.94
C GLY A 57 9.55 -3.98 -14.65
N ASP A 58 8.73 -3.21 -13.92
CA ASP A 58 7.54 -2.56 -14.47
C ASP A 58 7.86 -1.20 -15.13
N ARG A 59 6.93 -0.72 -15.95
CA ARG A 59 6.99 0.60 -16.61
C ARG A 59 6.11 1.58 -15.84
N VAL A 60 6.66 2.69 -15.37
CA VAL A 60 6.00 3.59 -14.43
C VAL A 60 5.91 5.00 -14.99
N VAL A 61 4.70 5.56 -15.04
CA VAL A 61 4.46 6.99 -15.22
C VAL A 61 4.33 7.65 -13.85
N VAL A 62 5.23 8.59 -13.56
CA VAL A 62 5.18 9.45 -12.39
C VAL A 62 4.48 10.77 -12.70
N ALA A 63 3.62 11.22 -11.79
CA ALA A 63 2.85 12.46 -11.98
C ALA A 63 2.76 13.30 -10.71
N SER A 64 2.93 14.61 -10.86
CA SER A 64 2.65 15.62 -9.83
C SER A 64 2.42 16.98 -10.46
N ARG A 65 1.96 17.97 -9.69
CA ARG A 65 1.64 19.32 -10.20
C ARG A 65 2.86 20.07 -10.75
N SER A 66 4.04 19.88 -10.18
CA SER A 66 5.26 20.58 -10.58
C SER A 66 6.00 19.79 -11.66
N SER A 67 6.13 20.37 -12.85
CA SER A 67 6.92 19.80 -13.97
C SER A 67 8.39 19.60 -13.58
N GLU A 68 8.97 20.53 -12.82
CA GLU A 68 10.34 20.43 -12.31
C GLU A 68 10.49 19.23 -11.35
N SER A 69 9.58 19.09 -10.38
CA SER A 69 9.60 17.96 -9.44
C SER A 69 9.47 16.62 -10.17
N VAL A 70 8.65 16.57 -11.22
CA VAL A 70 8.52 15.38 -12.08
C VAL A 70 9.84 15.07 -12.78
N ARG A 71 10.46 16.06 -13.44
CA ARG A 71 11.73 15.88 -14.15
C ARG A 71 12.84 15.37 -13.21
N MET A 72 13.00 15.99 -12.04
CA MET A 72 13.99 15.55 -11.05
C MET A 72 13.74 14.11 -10.59
N THR A 73 12.47 13.77 -10.32
CA THR A 73 12.12 12.41 -9.89
C THR A 73 12.38 11.38 -10.98
N VAL A 74 12.11 11.70 -12.25
CA VAL A 74 12.43 10.81 -13.38
C VAL A 74 13.93 10.54 -13.42
N THR A 75 14.77 11.58 -13.40
CA THR A 75 16.23 11.42 -13.39
C THR A 75 16.72 10.58 -12.21
N GLU A 76 16.25 10.88 -10.99
CA GLU A 76 16.59 10.11 -9.79
C GLU A 76 16.21 8.63 -9.91
N LEU A 77 15.02 8.32 -10.44
CA LEU A 77 14.56 6.96 -10.61
C LEU A 77 15.30 6.21 -11.72
N GLU A 78 15.73 6.90 -12.79
CA GLU A 78 16.59 6.34 -13.83
C GLU A 78 17.98 5.97 -13.30
N GLU A 79 18.57 6.84 -12.46
CA GLU A 79 19.86 6.58 -11.80
C GLU A 79 19.76 5.38 -10.84
N ASN A 80 18.75 5.37 -9.97
CA ASN A 80 18.46 4.25 -9.08
C ASN A 80 18.27 2.93 -9.85
N LEU A 81 17.63 2.97 -11.02
CA LEU A 81 17.43 1.81 -11.87
C LEU A 81 18.75 1.29 -12.45
N LYS A 82 19.63 2.19 -12.92
CA LYS A 82 20.97 1.82 -13.41
C LYS A 82 21.81 1.16 -12.31
N GLU A 83 21.81 1.72 -11.11
CA GLU A 83 22.50 1.14 -9.95
C GLU A 83 21.93 -0.24 -9.61
N GLY A 84 20.60 -0.38 -9.56
CA GLY A 84 19.94 -1.65 -9.32
C GLY A 84 20.26 -2.71 -10.38
N MET A 85 20.37 -2.32 -11.66
CA MET A 85 20.78 -3.22 -12.76
C MET A 85 22.24 -3.68 -12.65
N MET A 86 23.14 -2.83 -12.13
CA MET A 86 24.54 -3.19 -11.90
C MET A 86 24.69 -4.16 -10.72
N ALA A 87 23.90 -3.97 -9.66
CA ALA A 87 23.92 -4.84 -8.47
C ALA A 87 23.16 -6.17 -8.67
N ALA A 88 22.25 -6.26 -9.65
CA ALA A 88 21.40 -7.43 -9.87
C ALA A 88 22.14 -8.59 -10.58
N GLY A 89 22.11 -9.77 -9.96
CA GLY A 89 22.55 -11.03 -10.57
C GLY A 89 21.39 -11.84 -11.20
N GLY A 90 21.71 -12.72 -12.17
CA GLY A 90 20.83 -13.80 -12.64
C GLY A 90 19.46 -13.36 -13.19
N SER A 91 18.38 -13.95 -12.64
CA SER A 91 17.00 -13.74 -13.10
C SER A 91 16.46 -12.32 -12.84
N SER A 92 16.91 -11.64 -11.79
CA SER A 92 16.48 -10.27 -11.48
C SER A 92 16.91 -9.29 -12.58
N LYS A 93 18.08 -9.52 -13.18
CA LYS A 93 18.58 -8.70 -14.29
C LYS A 93 17.70 -8.82 -15.53
N LYS A 94 17.10 -9.99 -15.79
CA LYS A 94 16.19 -10.21 -16.94
C LYS A 94 14.90 -9.39 -16.81
N ASN A 95 14.32 -9.30 -15.61
CA ASN A 95 13.09 -8.56 -15.39
C ASN A 95 13.30 -7.04 -15.50
N LEU A 96 14.44 -6.54 -15.02
CA LEU A 96 14.75 -5.11 -15.06
C LEU A 96 14.92 -4.55 -16.49
N VAL A 97 15.18 -5.38 -17.50
CA VAL A 97 15.33 -4.93 -18.90
C VAL A 97 14.07 -4.19 -19.40
N HIS A 98 12.90 -4.51 -18.87
CA HIS A 98 11.64 -3.89 -19.27
C HIS A 98 11.29 -2.62 -18.46
N ALA A 99 12.04 -2.34 -17.39
CA ALA A 99 11.77 -1.21 -16.53
C ALA A 99 12.01 0.11 -17.28
N LYS A 100 11.01 0.99 -17.26
CA LYS A 100 11.08 2.32 -17.87
C LYS A 100 10.30 3.29 -17.00
N VAL A 101 10.90 4.44 -16.71
CA VAL A 101 10.20 5.54 -16.05
C VAL A 101 9.92 6.64 -17.07
N ALA A 102 8.73 7.24 -16.98
CA ALA A 102 8.36 8.45 -17.71
C ALA A 102 7.58 9.35 -16.76
N GLY A 103 7.42 10.63 -17.08
CA GLY A 103 6.67 11.52 -16.20
C GLY A 103 6.06 12.70 -16.90
N ILE A 104 4.92 13.15 -16.39
CA ILE A 104 4.19 14.32 -16.87
C ILE A 104 3.61 15.11 -15.69
N ALA A 105 3.57 16.44 -15.83
CA ALA A 105 2.89 17.28 -14.86
C ALA A 105 1.37 17.03 -14.92
N CYS A 106 0.74 16.93 -13.76
CA CYS A 106 -0.71 16.75 -13.65
C CYS A 106 -1.20 17.32 -12.32
N ASP A 107 -2.15 18.25 -12.40
CA ASP A 107 -3.06 18.52 -11.29
C ASP A 107 -4.25 17.57 -11.35
N VAL A 108 -4.43 16.76 -10.30
CA VAL A 108 -5.54 15.80 -10.23
C VAL A 108 -6.89 16.48 -10.06
N CYS A 109 -6.90 17.74 -9.62
CA CYS A 109 -8.11 18.56 -9.52
C CYS A 109 -8.62 19.00 -10.91
N GLU A 110 -7.77 18.96 -11.94
CA GLU A 110 -8.08 19.45 -13.28
C GLU A 110 -8.40 18.29 -14.25
N PRO A 111 -9.65 18.14 -14.71
CA PRO A 111 -10.04 17.02 -15.58
C PRO A 111 -9.21 16.92 -16.87
N ALA A 112 -8.83 18.07 -17.44
CA ALA A 112 -8.04 18.13 -18.66
C ALA A 112 -6.61 17.58 -18.44
N ASP A 113 -6.01 17.82 -17.27
CA ASP A 113 -4.68 17.31 -16.95
C ASP A 113 -4.71 15.80 -16.66
N VAL A 114 -5.76 15.31 -15.99
CA VAL A 114 -5.96 13.88 -15.77
C VAL A 114 -6.11 13.12 -17.11
N GLN A 115 -6.80 13.71 -18.09
CA GLN A 115 -6.90 13.16 -19.44
C GLN A 115 -5.55 13.22 -20.19
N LYS A 116 -4.77 14.29 -20.06
CA LYS A 116 -3.41 14.34 -20.62
C LYS A 116 -2.53 13.25 -20.02
N LEU A 117 -2.62 13.02 -18.71
CA LEU A 117 -1.86 11.97 -18.01
C LEU A 117 -2.19 10.57 -18.56
N SER A 118 -3.47 10.25 -18.74
CA SER A 118 -3.88 8.94 -19.27
C SER A 118 -3.43 8.75 -20.72
N ASN A 119 -3.61 9.77 -21.57
CA ASN A 119 -3.14 9.76 -22.95
C ASN A 119 -1.62 9.61 -23.05
N PHE A 120 -0.87 10.34 -22.21
CA PHE A 120 0.58 10.22 -22.13
C PHE A 120 1.02 8.79 -21.76
N ALA A 121 0.40 8.18 -20.74
CA ALA A 121 0.73 6.82 -20.32
C ALA A 121 0.42 5.77 -21.41
N VAL A 122 -0.71 5.92 -22.12
CA VAL A 122 -1.06 5.04 -23.25
C VAL A 122 -0.09 5.23 -24.41
N ASN A 123 0.30 6.47 -24.73
CA ASN A 123 1.26 6.73 -25.81
C ASN A 123 2.65 6.16 -25.48
N GLU A 124 3.09 6.27 -24.23
CA GLU A 124 4.40 5.78 -23.80
C GLU A 124 4.48 4.26 -23.74
N PHE A 125 3.44 3.59 -23.22
CA PHE A 125 3.50 2.17 -22.86
C PHE A 125 2.47 1.27 -23.58
N GLY A 126 1.57 1.85 -24.36
CA GLY A 126 0.52 1.18 -25.16
C GLY A 126 -0.77 0.87 -24.40
N SER A 127 -0.71 0.74 -23.08
CA SER A 127 -1.85 0.42 -22.20
C SER A 127 -1.53 0.80 -20.76
N ILE A 128 -2.54 0.80 -19.89
CA ILE A 128 -2.40 0.99 -18.45
C ILE A 128 -2.92 -0.25 -17.73
N ASP A 129 -2.06 -0.99 -17.05
CA ASP A 129 -2.46 -2.17 -16.27
C ASP A 129 -2.91 -1.78 -14.86
N ILE A 130 -2.22 -0.82 -14.25
CA ILE A 130 -2.43 -0.40 -12.85
C ILE A 130 -2.45 1.12 -12.77
N TRP A 131 -3.46 1.69 -12.13
CA TRP A 131 -3.55 3.12 -11.83
C TRP A 131 -3.68 3.32 -10.32
N ILE A 132 -2.79 4.13 -9.73
CA ILE A 132 -2.76 4.38 -8.29
C ILE A 132 -3.07 5.85 -8.00
N ASN A 133 -4.24 6.08 -7.42
CA ASN A 133 -4.67 7.39 -6.90
C ASN A 133 -4.02 7.63 -5.54
N ASN A 134 -2.78 8.10 -5.56
CA ASN A 134 -1.98 8.37 -4.38
C ASN A 134 -1.87 9.86 -4.04
N ALA A 135 -2.12 10.77 -4.98
CA ALA A 135 -2.12 12.20 -4.72
C ALA A 135 -3.03 12.54 -3.53
N GLY A 136 -2.48 13.27 -2.56
CA GLY A 136 -3.19 13.64 -1.36
C GLY A 136 -2.47 14.71 -0.56
N THR A 137 -3.22 15.45 0.24
CA THR A 137 -2.72 16.48 1.13
C THR A 137 -3.46 16.48 2.47
N ASN A 138 -2.76 16.89 3.51
CA ASN A 138 -3.32 17.24 4.80
C ASN A 138 -2.70 18.57 5.24
N LYS A 139 -3.50 19.50 5.75
CA LYS A 139 -3.06 20.86 6.14
C LYS A 139 -2.83 20.97 7.65
N GLY A 140 -2.27 19.91 8.23
CA GLY A 140 -1.90 19.83 9.64
C GLY A 140 -2.94 19.18 10.55
N PHE A 141 -2.67 19.22 11.86
CA PHE A 141 -3.50 18.69 12.92
C PHE A 141 -4.05 19.85 13.75
N LYS A 142 -5.27 20.31 13.47
CA LYS A 142 -5.91 21.43 14.17
C LYS A 142 -7.43 21.30 14.24
N PRO A 143 -8.11 21.91 15.22
CA PRO A 143 -9.57 21.94 15.27
C PRO A 143 -10.18 22.52 13.98
N LEU A 144 -11.39 22.09 13.62
CA LEU A 144 -12.05 22.50 12.38
C LEU A 144 -12.11 24.04 12.22
N LEU A 145 -12.39 24.76 13.31
CA LEU A 145 -12.48 26.22 13.35
C LEU A 145 -11.18 26.95 12.98
N GLN A 146 -10.04 26.26 12.91
CA GLN A 146 -8.74 26.84 12.55
C GLN A 146 -8.31 26.54 11.11
N PHE A 147 -9.10 25.79 10.35
CA PHE A 147 -8.86 25.62 8.92
C PHE A 147 -9.41 26.82 8.14
N THR A 148 -8.66 27.31 7.17
CA THR A 148 -9.17 28.31 6.22
C THR A 148 -10.02 27.64 5.15
N ASN A 149 -10.85 28.42 4.45
CA ASN A 149 -11.68 27.90 3.35
C ASN A 149 -10.81 27.26 2.26
N GLU A 150 -9.67 27.87 1.93
CA GLU A 150 -8.74 27.42 0.91
C GLU A 150 -8.06 26.10 1.31
N GLU A 151 -7.75 25.93 2.60
CA GLU A 151 -7.21 24.65 3.10
C GLU A 151 -8.26 23.54 3.00
N ILE A 152 -9.51 23.82 3.37
CA ILE A 152 -10.62 22.87 3.27
C ILE A 152 -10.84 22.47 1.81
N GLU A 153 -10.97 23.45 0.93
CA GLU A 153 -11.15 23.25 -0.51
C GLU A 153 -10.00 22.43 -1.09
N GLN A 154 -8.75 22.78 -0.77
CA GLN A 154 -7.59 22.06 -1.29
C GLN A 154 -7.55 20.60 -0.85
N ILE A 155 -7.90 20.31 0.42
CA ILE A 155 -7.98 18.93 0.93
C ILE A 155 -9.07 18.15 0.19
N VAL A 156 -10.28 18.72 0.06
CA VAL A 156 -11.41 18.05 -0.59
C VAL A 156 -11.15 17.84 -2.08
N SER A 157 -10.69 18.89 -2.78
CA SER A 157 -10.41 18.87 -4.21
C SER A 157 -9.31 17.85 -4.54
N THR A 158 -8.22 17.81 -3.76
CA THR A 158 -7.13 16.86 -4.04
C THR A 158 -7.51 15.43 -3.66
N ASN A 159 -7.97 15.21 -2.42
CA ASN A 159 -8.08 13.87 -1.85
C ASN A 159 -9.32 13.12 -2.35
N LEU A 160 -10.44 13.84 -2.55
CA LEU A 160 -11.71 13.25 -2.94
C LEU A 160 -12.01 13.50 -4.41
N VAL A 161 -12.15 14.76 -4.82
CA VAL A 161 -12.53 15.09 -6.21
C VAL A 161 -11.48 14.58 -7.20
N GLY A 162 -10.20 14.82 -6.94
CA GLY A 162 -9.11 14.36 -7.80
C GLY A 162 -9.06 12.84 -7.92
N SER A 163 -9.25 12.12 -6.81
CA SER A 163 -9.37 10.65 -6.83
C SER A 163 -10.57 10.16 -7.65
N ILE A 164 -11.71 10.85 -7.59
CA ILE A 164 -12.89 10.55 -8.41
C ILE A 164 -12.57 10.77 -9.90
N LEU A 165 -11.98 11.92 -10.25
CA LEU A 165 -11.63 12.26 -11.62
C LEU A 165 -10.64 11.26 -12.22
N CYS A 166 -9.57 10.94 -11.49
CA CYS A 166 -8.60 9.94 -11.90
C CYS A 166 -9.19 8.54 -12.00
N THR A 167 -10.05 8.13 -11.06
CA THR A 167 -10.75 6.83 -11.14
C THR A 167 -11.61 6.76 -12.40
N ARG A 168 -12.42 7.79 -12.66
CA ARG A 168 -13.30 7.85 -13.84
C ARG A 168 -12.48 7.76 -15.14
N GLU A 169 -11.38 8.49 -15.23
CA GLU A 169 -10.53 8.48 -16.42
C GLU A 169 -9.79 7.15 -16.62
N ALA A 170 -9.26 6.58 -15.54
CA ALA A 170 -8.64 5.26 -15.59
C ALA A 170 -9.65 4.19 -16.02
N MET A 171 -10.88 4.22 -15.50
CA MET A 171 -11.96 3.32 -15.94
C MET A 171 -12.27 3.50 -17.43
N ARG A 172 -12.32 4.74 -17.92
CA ARG A 172 -12.58 5.05 -19.33
C ARG A 172 -11.53 4.40 -20.24
N VAL A 173 -10.24 4.60 -19.93
CA VAL A 173 -9.14 4.05 -20.74
C VAL A 173 -9.05 2.54 -20.62
N MET A 174 -9.12 1.99 -19.40
CA MET A 174 -8.93 0.56 -19.16
C MET A 174 -10.07 -0.30 -19.68
N ARG A 175 -11.31 0.22 -19.73
CA ARG A 175 -12.48 -0.55 -20.21
C ARG A 175 -12.30 -1.05 -21.64
N ASP A 176 -11.66 -0.25 -22.49
CA ASP A 176 -11.52 -0.54 -23.90
C ASP A 176 -10.28 -1.41 -24.18
N GLN A 177 -9.45 -1.70 -23.16
CA GLN A 177 -8.31 -2.60 -23.25
C GLN A 177 -8.75 -4.08 -23.22
N PRO A 178 -8.12 -4.97 -24.00
CA PRO A 178 -8.48 -6.40 -24.00
C PRO A 178 -8.43 -7.05 -22.61
N LYS A 179 -7.40 -6.70 -21.82
CA LYS A 179 -7.12 -7.24 -20.48
C LYS A 179 -7.80 -6.46 -19.34
N GLY A 180 -8.46 -5.34 -19.63
CA GLY A 180 -8.92 -4.42 -18.58
C GLY A 180 -7.76 -3.75 -17.83
N GLY A 181 -7.90 -3.59 -16.51
CA GLY A 181 -6.89 -3.00 -15.64
C GLY A 181 -7.34 -2.90 -14.19
N HIS A 182 -6.48 -2.39 -13.31
CA HIS A 182 -6.73 -2.29 -11.87
C HIS A 182 -6.48 -0.88 -11.34
N ILE A 183 -7.44 -0.34 -10.61
CA ILE A 183 -7.37 0.99 -10.00
C ILE A 183 -7.25 0.84 -8.49
N PHE A 184 -6.31 1.55 -7.88
CA PHE A 184 -6.09 1.56 -6.44
C PHE A 184 -6.30 2.98 -5.89
N ASN A 185 -7.27 3.11 -4.98
CA ASN A 185 -7.46 4.32 -4.19
C ASN A 185 -6.69 4.19 -2.87
N MET A 186 -5.79 5.14 -2.61
CA MET A 186 -5.00 5.14 -1.37
C MET A 186 -5.87 5.55 -0.18
N ASP A 187 -6.06 4.58 0.71
CA ASP A 187 -6.84 4.74 1.92
C ASP A 187 -6.02 5.39 3.04
N GLY A 188 -6.69 5.86 4.10
CA GLY A 188 -6.02 6.54 5.21
C GLY A 188 -6.85 6.64 6.48
N ALA A 189 -6.35 7.40 7.45
CA ALA A 189 -7.04 7.62 8.71
C ALA A 189 -8.46 8.18 8.49
N GLY A 190 -9.45 7.64 9.21
CA GLY A 190 -10.86 8.03 9.11
C GLY A 190 -11.67 7.21 8.10
N SER A 191 -11.04 6.36 7.28
CA SER A 191 -11.76 5.61 6.26
C SER A 191 -12.79 4.62 6.80
N GLY A 192 -12.53 4.05 7.97
CA GLY A 192 -13.46 3.16 8.67
C GLY A 192 -14.68 3.87 9.29
N GLY A 193 -14.80 5.19 9.13
CA GLY A 193 -15.89 5.99 9.73
C GLY A 193 -15.66 6.36 11.20
N SER A 194 -14.48 6.06 11.75
CA SER A 194 -14.10 6.49 13.10
C SER A 194 -13.85 8.00 13.17
N SER A 195 -14.09 8.59 14.34
CA SER A 195 -13.81 10.01 14.57
C SER A 195 -12.32 10.32 14.40
N THR A 196 -12.02 11.38 13.66
CA THR A 196 -10.66 11.87 13.40
C THR A 196 -10.51 13.31 13.92
N PRO A 197 -10.42 13.51 15.25
CA PRO A 197 -10.20 14.83 15.80
C PRO A 197 -8.92 15.44 15.21
N LEU A 198 -8.92 16.77 15.07
CA LEU A 198 -7.83 17.56 14.48
C LEU A 198 -7.56 17.33 12.98
N THR A 199 -8.21 16.35 12.35
CA THR A 199 -8.07 16.02 10.92
C THR A 199 -9.43 15.75 10.27
N ALA A 200 -10.50 16.39 10.78
CA ALA A 200 -11.89 16.10 10.40
C ALA A 200 -12.16 16.21 8.90
N VAL A 201 -11.57 17.20 8.20
CA VAL A 201 -11.71 17.37 6.75
C VAL A 201 -11.03 16.21 6.02
N TYR A 202 -9.79 15.90 6.37
CA TYR A 202 -9.04 14.78 5.80
C TYR A 202 -9.76 13.45 6.02
N GLY A 203 -10.16 13.14 7.27
CA GLY A 203 -10.90 11.92 7.61
C GLY A 203 -12.21 11.79 6.84
N SER A 204 -12.95 12.90 6.68
CA SER A 204 -14.16 12.95 5.84
C SER A 204 -13.86 12.58 4.39
N THR A 205 -12.77 13.08 3.78
CA THR A 205 -12.40 12.71 2.41
C THR A 205 -12.08 11.21 2.28
N LYS A 206 -11.40 10.61 3.26
CA LYS A 206 -11.07 9.18 3.25
C LYS A 206 -12.30 8.30 3.46
N CYS A 207 -13.24 8.71 4.31
CA CYS A 207 -14.55 8.05 4.43
C CYS A 207 -15.34 8.15 3.11
N GLY A 208 -15.31 9.30 2.45
CA GLY A 208 -15.93 9.50 1.12
C GLY A 208 -15.37 8.55 0.05
N LEU A 209 -14.05 8.34 0.01
CA LEU A 209 -13.43 7.36 -0.89
C LEU A 209 -13.89 5.93 -0.61
N ARG A 210 -14.12 5.57 0.66
CA ARG A 210 -14.65 4.24 1.01
C ARG A 210 -16.08 4.05 0.52
N GLN A 211 -16.91 5.09 0.60
CA GLN A 211 -18.23 5.06 -0.03
C GLN A 211 -18.07 4.83 -1.54
N LEU A 212 -17.28 5.68 -2.21
CA LEU A 212 -17.08 5.64 -3.66
C LEU A 212 -16.69 4.22 -4.10
N GLN A 213 -15.74 3.62 -3.38
CA GLN A 213 -15.31 2.24 -3.59
C GLN A 213 -16.46 1.24 -3.48
N ALA A 214 -17.31 1.35 -2.46
CA ALA A 214 -18.44 0.45 -2.24
C ALA A 214 -19.48 0.55 -3.37
N SER A 215 -19.71 1.77 -3.89
CA SER A 215 -20.58 2.02 -5.05
C SER A 215 -19.98 1.43 -6.33
N LEU A 216 -18.74 1.80 -6.66
CA LEU A 216 -18.03 1.34 -7.85
C LEU A 216 -17.86 -0.18 -7.87
N PHE A 217 -17.66 -0.83 -6.73
CA PHE A 217 -17.60 -2.29 -6.66
C PHE A 217 -18.90 -2.95 -7.13
N LYS A 218 -20.06 -2.36 -6.84
CA LYS A 218 -21.36 -2.86 -7.32
C LYS A 218 -21.57 -2.58 -8.79
N GLU A 219 -21.19 -1.39 -9.26
CA GLU A 219 -21.29 -0.97 -10.67
C GLU A 219 -20.36 -1.78 -11.59
N SER A 220 -19.16 -2.12 -11.11
CA SER A 220 -18.10 -2.77 -11.90
C SER A 220 -18.13 -4.30 -11.90
N LYS A 221 -19.17 -4.96 -11.35
CA LYS A 221 -19.24 -6.44 -11.24
C LYS A 221 -19.02 -7.20 -12.55
N ARG A 222 -19.39 -6.61 -13.70
CA ARG A 222 -19.20 -7.19 -15.04
C ARG A 222 -18.09 -6.50 -15.84
N SER A 223 -17.37 -5.58 -15.22
CA SER A 223 -16.28 -4.85 -15.84
C SER A 223 -15.01 -5.69 -15.85
N LYS A 224 -14.16 -5.49 -16.87
CA LYS A 224 -12.78 -5.97 -16.88
C LYS A 224 -11.86 -5.11 -16.00
N VAL A 225 -12.37 -3.97 -15.51
CA VAL A 225 -11.64 -3.03 -14.66
C VAL A 225 -11.95 -3.32 -13.20
N GLY A 226 -10.93 -3.70 -12.43
CA GLY A 226 -11.02 -3.86 -10.99
C GLY A 226 -10.77 -2.54 -10.28
N VAL A 227 -11.58 -2.22 -9.26
CA VAL A 227 -11.35 -1.06 -8.39
C VAL A 227 -11.08 -1.58 -6.99
N HIS A 228 -10.01 -1.09 -6.37
CA HIS A 228 -9.44 -1.61 -5.14
C HIS A 228 -9.04 -0.46 -4.20
N THR A 229 -8.81 -0.81 -2.94
CA THR A 229 -8.19 0.09 -1.96
C THR A 229 -6.83 -0.44 -1.54
N ALA A 230 -5.92 0.48 -1.25
CA ALA A 230 -4.64 0.15 -0.61
C ALA A 230 -4.43 1.07 0.59
N SER A 231 -4.19 0.50 1.77
CA SER A 231 -3.94 1.27 2.99
C SER A 231 -2.48 1.12 3.42
N PRO A 232 -1.69 2.20 3.40
CA PRO A 232 -0.29 2.14 3.79
C PRO A 232 -0.09 2.20 5.31
N GLY A 233 -1.16 2.48 6.09
CA GLY A 233 -1.04 2.81 7.50
C GLY A 233 -0.42 4.20 7.70
N MET A 234 0.29 4.38 8.81
CA MET A 234 1.05 5.61 9.05
C MET A 234 2.44 5.51 8.45
N VAL A 235 2.73 6.43 7.54
CA VAL A 235 3.98 6.48 6.79
C VAL A 235 4.69 7.79 7.07
N LEU A 236 5.99 7.70 7.36
CA LEU A 236 6.85 8.83 7.66
C LEU A 236 7.09 9.67 6.40
N THR A 237 6.21 10.64 6.19
CA THR A 237 6.19 11.53 5.03
C THR A 237 5.93 12.96 5.48
N ASP A 238 6.26 13.94 4.65
CA ASP A 238 5.93 15.35 4.91
C ASP A 238 4.45 15.55 5.23
N LEU A 239 3.55 14.77 4.60
CA LEU A 239 2.11 14.82 4.85
C LEU A 239 1.77 14.48 6.31
N LEU A 240 2.45 13.49 6.90
CA LEU A 240 2.24 13.08 8.30
C LEU A 240 2.93 14.05 9.28
N LEU A 241 4.09 14.58 8.90
CA LEU A 241 4.90 15.42 9.78
C LEU A 241 4.42 16.86 9.84
N SER A 242 3.79 17.36 8.78
CA SER A 242 3.22 18.70 8.71
C SER A 242 2.21 18.93 9.85
N GLY A 243 2.50 19.89 10.72
CA GLY A 243 1.65 20.24 11.86
C GLY A 243 1.57 19.19 12.97
N SER A 244 2.51 18.24 13.04
CA SER A 244 2.55 17.21 14.09
C SER A 244 3.11 17.75 15.42
N THR A 245 2.45 17.42 16.53
CA THR A 245 2.93 17.74 17.89
C THR A 245 3.97 16.72 18.37
N ILE A 246 4.66 17.02 19.48
CA ILE A 246 5.61 16.09 20.12
C ILE A 246 4.90 14.78 20.51
N GLN A 247 3.67 14.86 21.02
CA GLN A 247 2.85 13.69 21.36
C GLN A 247 2.55 12.82 20.12
N ASN A 248 2.22 13.45 18.98
CA ASN A 248 2.03 12.72 17.72
C ASN A 248 3.32 12.00 17.29
N LYS A 249 4.47 12.66 17.42
CA LYS A 249 5.79 12.08 17.09
C LYS A 249 6.16 10.89 17.98
N GLN A 250 5.79 10.90 19.26
CA GLN A 250 5.98 9.74 20.15
C GLN A 250 5.13 8.55 19.69
N MET A 251 3.89 8.78 19.25
CA MET A 251 3.07 7.72 18.65
C MET A 251 3.69 7.20 17.33
N PHE A 252 4.28 8.09 16.52
CA PHE A 252 4.93 7.70 15.27
C PHE A 252 6.10 6.72 15.51
N ASN A 253 6.85 6.84 16.61
CA ASN A 253 7.89 5.87 16.94
C ASN A 253 7.37 4.42 17.05
N ILE A 254 6.12 4.24 17.47
CA ILE A 254 5.55 2.91 17.72
C ILE A 254 5.02 2.28 16.43
N ILE A 255 4.21 3.04 15.68
CA ILE A 255 3.37 2.49 14.61
C ILE A 255 3.65 3.07 13.21
N CYS A 256 4.52 4.07 13.10
CA CYS A 256 4.89 4.65 11.80
C CYS A 256 6.02 3.84 11.16
N GLU A 257 5.95 3.70 9.83
CA GLU A 257 6.97 3.04 9.03
C GLU A 257 7.49 3.95 7.92
N LEU A 258 8.64 3.55 7.35
CA LEU A 258 9.24 4.25 6.23
C LEU A 258 8.46 3.98 4.92
N PRO A 259 8.37 4.96 4.01
CA PRO A 259 7.76 4.79 2.70
C PRO A 259 8.25 3.57 1.94
N GLU A 260 9.56 3.31 1.98
CA GLU A 260 10.23 2.21 1.27
C GLU A 260 9.77 0.84 1.81
N THR A 261 9.70 0.68 3.13
CA THR A 261 9.21 -0.55 3.79
C THR A 261 7.76 -0.86 3.39
N VAL A 262 6.93 0.17 3.39
CA VAL A 262 5.51 0.02 3.03
C VAL A 262 5.36 -0.32 1.55
N ALA A 263 6.07 0.38 0.67
CA ALA A 263 6.05 0.13 -0.77
C ALA A 263 6.50 -1.31 -1.10
N ARG A 264 7.58 -1.79 -0.47
CA ARG A 264 8.10 -3.15 -0.64
C ARG A 264 7.07 -4.24 -0.30
N THR A 265 6.16 -3.96 0.64
CA THR A 265 5.07 -4.87 0.98
C THR A 265 3.86 -4.73 0.05
N LEU A 266 3.49 -3.50 -0.32
CA LEU A 266 2.29 -3.24 -1.11
C LEU A 266 2.46 -3.62 -2.57
N VAL A 267 3.59 -3.28 -3.20
CA VAL A 267 3.79 -3.44 -4.65
C VAL A 267 3.61 -4.89 -5.11
N PRO A 268 4.21 -5.91 -4.47
CA PRO A 268 4.02 -7.29 -4.92
C PRO A 268 2.56 -7.73 -4.88
N ARG A 269 1.82 -7.34 -3.83
CA ARG A 269 0.40 -7.66 -3.69
C ARG A 269 -0.46 -6.93 -4.72
N ILE A 270 -0.13 -5.68 -5.03
CA ILE A 270 -0.79 -4.89 -6.08
C ILE A 270 -0.57 -5.54 -7.46
N ARG A 271 0.66 -5.99 -7.79
CA ARG A 271 1.01 -6.58 -9.10
C ARG A 271 0.25 -7.86 -9.44
N VAL A 272 -0.12 -8.64 -8.42
CA VAL A 272 -0.79 -9.95 -8.57
C VAL A 272 -2.29 -9.90 -8.27
N VAL A 273 -2.85 -8.70 -8.04
CA VAL A 273 -4.28 -8.56 -7.75
C VAL A 273 -5.13 -9.12 -8.89
N LYS A 274 -6.26 -9.73 -8.53
CA LYS A 274 -7.25 -10.25 -9.49
C LYS A 274 -8.66 -9.85 -9.04
N GLY A 275 -9.56 -9.69 -10.00
CA GLY A 275 -10.95 -9.30 -9.76
C GLY A 275 -11.10 -7.82 -9.37
N SER A 276 -12.11 -7.52 -8.55
CA SER A 276 -12.44 -6.16 -8.06
C SER A 276 -12.72 -6.20 -6.56
N GLY A 277 -12.66 -5.06 -5.87
CA GLY A 277 -13.08 -4.91 -4.47
C GLY A 277 -12.10 -5.43 -3.41
N LYS A 278 -10.82 -5.61 -3.76
CA LYS A 278 -9.79 -6.01 -2.80
C LYS A 278 -9.30 -4.82 -1.98
N ALA A 279 -9.03 -5.05 -0.70
CA ALA A 279 -8.27 -4.15 0.16
C ALA A 279 -6.86 -4.72 0.32
N ILE A 280 -5.82 -3.90 0.14
CA ILE A 280 -4.43 -4.29 0.37
C ILE A 280 -3.87 -3.41 1.47
N ASN A 281 -3.81 -3.96 2.69
CA ASN A 281 -3.45 -3.21 3.87
C ASN A 281 -2.05 -3.57 4.37
N TYR A 282 -1.23 -2.56 4.62
CA TYR A 282 0.07 -2.72 5.28
C TYR A 282 -0.13 -2.84 6.80
N LEU A 283 -0.80 -1.87 7.41
CA LEU A 283 -1.01 -1.85 8.85
C LEU A 283 -2.29 -2.63 9.21
N THR A 284 -2.13 -3.90 9.56
CA THR A 284 -3.24 -4.79 9.94
C THR A 284 -3.36 -4.90 11.46
N PRO A 285 -4.54 -5.32 12.01
CA PRO A 285 -4.71 -5.43 13.46
C PRO A 285 -3.62 -6.25 14.18
N PRO A 286 -3.13 -7.38 13.62
CA PRO A 286 -2.00 -8.11 14.22
C PRO A 286 -0.69 -7.29 14.26
N ARG A 287 -0.39 -6.51 13.22
CA ARG A 287 0.78 -5.63 13.20
C ARG A 287 0.66 -4.49 14.19
N ILE A 288 -0.54 -3.93 14.36
CA ILE A 288 -0.82 -2.92 15.38
C ILE A 288 -0.60 -3.51 16.78
N LEU A 289 -1.17 -4.68 17.06
CA LEU A 289 -1.01 -5.36 18.34
C LEU A 289 0.47 -5.65 18.64
N LEU A 290 1.22 -6.18 17.67
CA LEU A 290 2.65 -6.45 17.81
C LEU A 290 3.44 -5.15 18.07
N ALA A 291 3.12 -4.08 17.35
CA ALA A 291 3.75 -2.77 17.56
C ALA A 291 3.48 -2.20 18.96
N LEU A 292 2.25 -2.35 19.46
CA LEU A 292 1.87 -1.92 20.81
C LEU A 292 2.53 -2.76 21.90
N VAL A 293 2.53 -4.09 21.75
CA VAL A 293 3.19 -4.98 22.69
C VAL A 293 4.69 -4.68 22.72
N THR A 294 5.34 -4.50 21.57
CA THR A 294 6.78 -4.18 21.49
C THR A 294 7.11 -2.69 21.61
N ALA A 295 6.19 -1.86 22.11
CA ALA A 295 6.35 -0.41 22.13
C ALA A 295 7.61 0.05 22.89
N TRP A 296 8.05 -0.69 23.91
CA TRP A 296 9.26 -0.36 24.67
C TRP A 296 10.54 -0.49 23.82
N LEU A 297 10.60 -1.44 22.89
CA LEU A 297 11.71 -1.61 21.94
C LEU A 297 11.69 -0.59 20.81
N ARG A 298 10.54 0.06 20.59
CA ARG A 298 10.30 0.98 19.47
C ARG A 298 10.42 2.45 19.87
N ARG A 299 10.65 2.77 21.15
CA ARG A 299 10.92 4.15 21.61
C ARG A 299 12.20 4.68 20.98
N GLY A 300 12.21 5.96 20.61
CA GLY A 300 13.40 6.62 20.05
C GLY A 300 13.77 6.17 18.63
N ARG A 301 12.90 5.44 17.92
CA ARG A 301 13.21 4.89 16.59
C ARG A 301 13.37 5.97 15.52
N TRP A 302 12.46 6.94 15.50
CA TRP A 302 12.40 8.01 14.49
C TRP A 302 12.57 9.40 15.09
N PHE A 303 12.07 9.60 16.31
CA PHE A 303 12.14 10.87 17.03
C PHE A 303 12.65 10.65 18.44
N ASP A 304 13.52 11.54 18.91
CA ASP A 304 13.89 11.59 20.33
C ASP A 304 12.76 12.18 21.19
N ASP A 305 12.97 12.21 22.51
CA ASP A 305 11.98 12.72 23.47
C ASP A 305 11.67 14.22 23.28
N GLN A 306 12.55 14.96 22.59
CA GLN A 306 12.39 16.37 22.23
C GLN A 306 11.77 16.55 20.83
N GLY A 307 11.44 15.46 20.13
CA GLY A 307 10.81 15.47 18.81
C GLY A 307 11.76 15.78 17.65
N ARG A 308 13.09 15.68 17.86
CA ARG A 308 14.11 15.79 16.81
C ARG A 308 14.19 14.48 16.03
N ALA A 309 14.35 14.58 14.71
CA ALA A 309 14.44 13.42 13.82
C ALA A 309 15.77 12.67 14.02
N LEU A 310 15.69 11.35 14.15
CA LEU A 310 16.82 10.42 14.32
C LEU A 310 17.05 9.53 13.09
N TYR A 311 16.21 9.66 12.05
CA TYR A 311 16.31 8.85 10.83
C TYR A 311 17.20 9.51 9.76
N ALA A 312 17.95 8.68 9.04
CA ALA A 312 18.83 9.13 7.97
C ALA A 312 18.05 9.81 6.82
N ALA A 313 18.71 10.70 6.08
CA ALA A 313 18.13 11.35 4.91
C ALA A 313 17.70 10.32 3.85
N GLU A 314 16.74 10.67 2.99
CA GLU A 314 16.20 9.75 1.98
C GLU A 314 17.30 9.11 1.12
N ALA A 315 18.29 9.90 0.68
CA ALA A 315 19.43 9.42 -0.10
C ALA A 315 20.26 8.34 0.63
N ASP A 316 20.56 8.54 1.92
CA ASP A 316 21.32 7.58 2.73
C ASP A 316 20.53 6.29 2.97
N ARG A 317 19.20 6.41 3.16
CA ARG A 317 18.32 5.24 3.28
C ARG A 317 18.30 4.43 1.99
N ILE A 318 18.23 5.09 0.84
CA ILE A 318 18.23 4.43 -0.47
C ILE A 318 19.53 3.67 -0.71
N ARG A 319 20.68 4.29 -0.39
CA ARG A 319 22.00 3.66 -0.50
C ARG A 319 22.12 2.40 0.36
N ASN A 320 21.81 2.52 1.66
CA ASN A 320 21.81 1.38 2.58
C ASN A 320 20.78 0.30 2.21
N TRP A 321 19.67 0.68 1.58
CA TRP A 321 18.65 -0.25 1.14
C TRP A 321 19.05 -1.01 -0.14
N ALA A 322 19.68 -0.35 -1.11
CA ALA A 322 20.16 -0.98 -2.34
C ALA A 322 21.19 -2.08 -2.04
N GLU A 323 22.06 -1.85 -1.06
CA GLU A 323 23.04 -2.83 -0.55
C GLU A 323 22.37 -4.06 0.11
N ASN A 324 21.23 -3.86 0.79
CA ASN A 324 20.52 -4.93 1.50
C ASN A 324 19.56 -5.76 0.63
N ARG A 325 19.20 -5.29 -0.58
CA ARG A 325 18.19 -5.97 -1.43
C ARG A 325 18.62 -7.35 -1.96
N ALA A 326 19.92 -7.65 -1.96
CA ALA A 326 20.43 -8.97 -2.34
C ALA A 326 19.91 -10.10 -1.42
N ARG A 327 19.35 -9.78 -0.25
CA ARG A 327 18.75 -10.75 0.68
C ARG A 327 17.29 -10.41 0.92
N PHE A 328 16.38 -11.03 0.17
CA PHE A 328 14.99 -11.12 0.61
C PHE A 328 14.99 -11.97 1.88
N SER A 329 14.79 -11.34 3.04
CA SER A 329 14.83 -12.04 4.33
C SER A 329 13.56 -12.85 4.53
N PHE A 330 13.65 -13.96 5.26
CA PHE A 330 12.51 -14.76 5.71
C PHE A 330 11.44 -13.90 6.43
N THR A 331 11.87 -12.85 7.14
CA THR A 331 10.99 -11.88 7.79
C THR A 331 10.17 -11.06 6.80
N ASP A 332 10.75 -10.67 5.66
CA ASP A 332 10.05 -9.93 4.61
C ASP A 332 8.95 -10.79 3.98
N ALA A 333 9.19 -12.10 3.81
CA ALA A 333 8.19 -13.04 3.30
C ALA A 333 7.05 -13.28 4.30
N MET A 334 7.35 -13.40 5.59
CA MET A 334 6.35 -13.59 6.65
C MET A 334 5.47 -12.34 6.83
N GLU A 335 6.04 -11.16 6.60
CA GLU A 335 5.36 -9.86 6.59
C GLU A 335 4.41 -9.65 5.40
N MET A 336 4.56 -10.43 4.33
CA MET A 336 3.78 -10.32 3.09
C MET A 336 2.39 -10.97 3.14
N TYR A 337 1.90 -11.55 4.24
CA TYR A 337 0.48 -11.96 4.33
C TYR A 337 -0.20 -11.82 5.72
N THR A 338 -1.23 -10.98 5.78
CA THR A 338 -2.41 -11.14 6.64
C THR A 338 -3.60 -10.58 5.86
N GLU A 339 -4.46 -11.42 5.24
CA GLU A 339 -5.88 -11.02 5.09
C GLU A 339 -6.92 -12.07 4.69
N ASN A 340 -6.62 -13.31 4.29
CA ASN A 340 -7.73 -14.26 3.99
C ASN A 340 -7.57 -15.72 4.43
N THR A 341 -6.42 -16.12 5.00
CA THR A 341 -6.24 -17.50 5.51
C THR A 341 -6.66 -17.67 6.96
N TRP A 342 -6.74 -16.57 7.73
CA TRP A 342 -7.19 -16.67 9.12
C TRP A 342 -8.61 -17.25 9.17
N VAL A 343 -9.54 -16.79 8.33
CA VAL A 343 -10.93 -17.29 8.36
C VAL A 343 -11.07 -18.73 7.82
N SER A 344 -10.31 -19.13 6.79
CA SER A 344 -10.41 -20.50 6.24
C SER A 344 -9.74 -21.54 7.13
N VAL A 345 -8.65 -21.18 7.80
CA VAL A 345 -8.00 -22.05 8.80
C VAL A 345 -8.85 -22.08 10.08
N PHE A 346 -9.49 -20.96 10.48
CA PHE A 346 -10.46 -20.96 11.58
C PHE A 346 -11.66 -21.86 11.30
N SER A 347 -12.26 -21.83 10.09
CA SER A 347 -13.44 -22.66 9.80
C SER A 347 -13.11 -24.15 9.71
N LEU A 348 -12.01 -24.52 9.03
CA LEU A 348 -11.63 -25.92 8.89
C LEU A 348 -11.19 -26.54 10.23
N SER A 349 -10.52 -25.75 11.07
CA SER A 349 -10.05 -26.22 12.39
C SER A 349 -11.18 -26.30 13.42
N VAL A 350 -12.16 -25.40 13.37
CA VAL A 350 -13.38 -25.48 14.21
C VAL A 350 -14.24 -26.68 13.81
N VAL A 351 -14.36 -26.95 12.51
CA VAL A 351 -15.05 -28.15 12.01
C VAL A 351 -14.32 -29.43 12.43
N CYS A 352 -12.99 -29.49 12.32
CA CYS A 352 -12.20 -30.62 12.80
C CYS A 352 -12.28 -30.80 14.33
N ALA A 353 -12.20 -29.71 15.10
CA ALA A 353 -12.36 -29.75 16.55
C ALA A 353 -13.76 -30.20 16.96
N PHE A 354 -14.81 -29.75 16.26
CA PHE A 354 -16.18 -30.18 16.48
C PHE A 354 -16.38 -31.66 16.16
N ILE A 355 -15.83 -32.16 15.04
CA ILE A 355 -15.86 -33.58 14.66
C ILE A 355 -15.11 -34.46 15.68
N ILE A 356 -13.97 -34.01 16.19
CA ILE A 356 -13.20 -34.73 17.22
C ILE A 356 -13.95 -34.74 18.57
N LEU A 357 -14.59 -33.63 18.95
CA LEU A 357 -15.38 -33.53 20.18
C LEU A 357 -16.71 -34.30 20.10
N SER A 358 -17.32 -34.42 18.92
CA SER A 358 -18.57 -35.17 18.72
C SER A 358 -18.35 -36.66 18.44
N SER A 359 -17.17 -37.07 17.97
CA SER A 359 -16.80 -38.49 17.81
C SER A 359 -16.27 -39.14 19.09
N THR A 360 -15.97 -38.36 20.13
CA THR A 360 -15.51 -38.86 21.45
C THR A 360 -16.65 -39.06 22.46
N GLY A 361 -17.90 -38.82 22.06
CA GLY A 361 -19.10 -38.97 22.90
C GLY A 361 -19.80 -40.32 22.76
N SER A 362 -19.13 -41.44 23.01
CA SER A 362 -19.80 -42.67 23.46
C SER A 362 -18.78 -43.65 24.06
N ASN A 363 -18.79 -43.76 25.39
CA ASN A 363 -18.72 -45.02 26.12
C ASN A 363 -18.62 -44.75 27.63
N THR A 364 -19.72 -45.09 28.32
CA THR A 364 -19.79 -45.77 29.63
C THR A 364 -18.95 -45.25 30.80
N PHE A 365 -19.63 -44.78 31.85
CA PHE A 365 -19.17 -44.99 33.23
C PHE A 365 -20.16 -45.93 33.95
N PRO A 366 -19.72 -47.09 34.49
CA PRO A 366 -20.47 -47.80 35.52
C PRO A 366 -20.23 -47.13 36.88
N GLY A 367 -21.23 -47.23 37.75
CA GLY A 367 -21.32 -46.46 39.00
C GLY A 367 -20.35 -46.87 40.11
N THR A 368 -20.20 -45.94 41.06
CA THR A 368 -20.59 -46.06 42.48
C THR A 368 -20.95 -44.67 42.97
#